data_AF-A0A952LGU1-F1
#
_entry.id   AF-A0A952LGU1-F1
#
_cell.length_a   1.000
_cell.length_b   1.000
_cell.length_c   1.000
_cell.angle_alpha   90.00
_cell.angle_beta   90.00
_cell.angle_gamma   90.00
#
_symmetry.space_group_name_H-M   'P 1'
#
loop_
_entity.id
_entity.type
_entity.pdbx_description
1 polymer ?
#
loop_
_entity_poly.entity_id
_entity_poly.type
_entity_poly.pdbx_seq_one_letter_code
_entity_poly.pdbx_strand_id
1 'polypeptide(L)'
;MTLKPLVGLFENVAEYDFFSMYPSIITNYNLSYETINCKHPECKKTLPYTNYRICTKKIGIVPQTLKWLLERRLKYKQLLKKEKNQIYDNRQKALKWLLVVSFGYLGYKNAVFGRIESHEATTSIGRQLITFVKEILEAKGFRVIHILTDSIWVYKHDYTIDDYKKMEEYLNKRINEKFIPVNPDGIPFKILLEGVYDWIVFLPSKSDSVGVSNRYFGKFSNGEFKFRGIDLRRRDVPEFIKNFQLEVFEHLGKAKNKTEFLKLIKDIDEIFDKHKQKLMEGDFSLKDLIIKKKVSKDPNSYQKRTDLSEVAGTLLKEGFNLNPGESVNIIYILDKYIKAMPLEIYLTNPKPINIEKYLKMLEESK
;
A
#
# COMPACT_ATOMS: atom_id res chain seq x y z
N MET A 1 8.05 5.41 10.17
CA MET A 1 9.18 6.18 9.60
C MET A 1 9.14 5.99 8.10
N THR A 2 9.67 6.93 7.31
CA THR A 2 9.80 6.75 5.86
C THR A 2 11.17 7.21 5.43
N LEU A 3 11.91 6.34 4.74
CA LEU A 3 13.15 6.67 4.06
C LEU A 3 12.84 6.61 2.56
N LYS A 4 13.03 7.72 1.83
CA LYS A 4 12.76 7.74 0.39
C LYS A 4 13.58 6.65 -0.31
N PRO A 5 13.01 5.95 -1.30
CA PRO A 5 13.73 4.88 -1.97
C PRO A 5 14.87 5.47 -2.79
N LEU A 6 15.97 4.73 -2.88
CA LEU A 6 16.94 4.94 -3.94
C LEU A 6 16.26 4.59 -5.27
N VAL A 7 16.23 5.53 -6.22
CA VAL A 7 15.62 5.32 -7.54
C VAL A 7 16.50 4.39 -8.37
N GLY A 8 15.88 3.46 -9.08
CA GLY A 8 16.56 2.57 -10.02
C GLY A 8 16.24 1.09 -9.82
N LEU A 9 17.02 0.27 -10.53
CA LEU A 9 16.90 -1.18 -10.59
C LEU A 9 17.91 -1.85 -9.64
N PHE A 10 17.38 -2.67 -8.74
CA PHE A 10 18.11 -3.45 -7.75
C PHE A 10 17.78 -4.94 -7.91
N GLU A 11 18.71 -5.79 -7.50
CA GLU A 11 18.57 -7.26 -7.48
C GLU A 11 18.91 -7.80 -6.10
N ASN A 12 18.45 -9.02 -5.80
CA ASN A 12 18.66 -9.69 -4.52
C ASN A 12 18.28 -8.83 -3.29
N VAL A 13 17.17 -8.11 -3.39
CA VAL A 13 16.66 -7.25 -2.32
C VAL A 13 15.71 -8.05 -1.45
N ALA A 14 15.89 -8.07 -0.14
CA ALA A 14 14.93 -8.64 0.79
C ALA A 14 13.96 -7.57 1.28
N GLU A 15 12.69 -7.92 1.39
CA GLU A 15 11.68 -7.13 2.09
C GLU A 15 11.34 -7.78 3.43
N TYR A 16 11.57 -7.04 4.50
CA TYR A 16 11.07 -7.39 5.83
C TYR A 16 9.85 -6.52 6.18
N ASP A 17 8.78 -7.14 6.65
CA ASP A 17 7.51 -6.48 7.02
C ASP A 17 7.08 -6.88 8.44
N PHE A 18 6.69 -5.90 9.26
CA PHE A 18 6.17 -6.19 10.59
C PHE A 18 4.75 -6.76 10.53
N PHE A 19 4.55 -7.91 11.18
CA PHE A 19 3.22 -8.48 11.36
C PHE A 19 2.37 -7.60 12.29
N SER A 20 1.45 -6.84 11.70
CA SER A 20 0.51 -6.00 12.46
C SER A 20 1.25 -5.10 13.46
N MET A 21 2.22 -4.31 12.99
CA MET A 21 3.08 -3.50 13.85
C MET A 21 2.27 -2.64 14.83
N TYR A 22 1.39 -1.77 14.33
CA TYR A 22 0.66 -0.82 15.18
C TYR A 22 -0.31 -1.51 16.16
N PRO A 23 -1.13 -2.50 15.76
CA PRO A 23 -1.96 -3.24 16.71
C PRO A 23 -1.16 -3.97 17.79
N SER A 24 0.01 -4.51 17.44
CA SER A 24 0.91 -5.15 18.40
C SER A 24 1.46 -4.14 19.41
N ILE A 25 1.85 -2.93 18.95
CA ILE A 25 2.27 -1.83 19.82
C ILE A 25 1.13 -1.43 20.78
N ILE A 26 -0.07 -1.21 20.24
CA ILE A 26 -1.25 -0.83 21.03
C ILE A 26 -1.51 -1.87 22.12
N THR A 27 -1.44 -3.16 21.78
CA THR A 27 -1.66 -4.26 22.72
C THR A 27 -0.55 -4.34 23.77
N ASN A 28 0.72 -4.29 23.35
CA ASN A 28 1.89 -4.49 24.22
C ASN A 28 2.13 -3.33 25.17
N TYR A 29 1.83 -2.11 24.74
CA TYR A 29 2.00 -0.90 25.56
C TYR A 29 0.70 -0.43 26.20
N ASN A 30 -0.35 -1.27 26.19
CA ASN A 30 -1.64 -1.01 26.81
C ASN A 30 -2.26 0.34 26.40
N LEU A 31 -2.22 0.68 25.11
CA LEU A 31 -2.62 2.00 24.62
C LEU A 31 -4.14 2.05 24.38
N SER A 32 -4.86 2.74 25.25
CA SER A 32 -6.32 2.96 25.14
C SER A 32 -6.70 4.29 25.80
N TYR A 33 -7.88 4.81 25.49
CA TYR A 33 -8.41 6.06 26.04
C TYR A 33 -8.30 6.15 27.57
N GLU A 34 -8.68 5.08 28.27
CA GLU A 34 -8.78 4.97 29.72
C GLU A 34 -7.46 4.57 30.42
N THR A 35 -6.43 4.26 29.65
CA THR A 35 -5.14 3.75 30.17
C THR A 35 -3.98 4.70 29.94
N ILE A 36 -4.01 5.48 28.86
CA ILE A 36 -3.05 6.57 28.61
C ILE A 36 -3.32 7.74 29.57
N ASN A 37 -2.25 8.43 30.00
CA ASN A 37 -2.30 9.50 31.02
C ASN A 37 -3.03 9.05 32.30
N CYS A 38 -2.72 7.84 32.75
CA CYS A 38 -3.36 7.20 33.89
C CYS A 38 -3.21 8.03 35.19
N LYS A 39 -4.31 8.16 35.96
CA LYS A 39 -4.33 8.93 37.22
C LYS A 39 -4.06 8.10 38.48
N HIS A 40 -3.97 6.78 38.40
CA HIS A 40 -3.68 5.92 39.56
C HIS A 40 -2.31 6.29 40.16
N PRO A 41 -2.19 6.63 41.46
CA PRO A 41 -0.95 7.11 42.09
C PRO A 41 0.26 6.19 41.88
N GLU A 42 0.02 4.88 41.90
CA GLU A 42 1.03 3.83 41.72
C GLU A 42 1.46 3.56 40.26
N CYS A 43 0.72 4.01 39.26
CA CYS A 43 1.08 3.76 37.84
C CYS A 43 2.23 4.66 37.37
N LYS A 44 3.42 4.62 37.98
CA LYS A 44 4.51 5.58 37.71
C LYS A 44 5.24 5.36 36.37
N LYS A 45 4.95 4.26 35.67
CA LYS A 45 5.60 3.92 34.40
C LYS A 45 5.18 4.90 33.30
N THR A 46 6.17 5.43 32.60
CA THR A 46 5.98 6.26 31.42
C THR A 46 6.37 5.50 30.16
N LEU A 47 5.72 5.82 29.05
CA LEU A 47 6.08 5.27 27.75
C LEU A 47 7.37 5.91 27.26
N PRO A 48 8.25 5.11 26.63
CA PRO A 48 9.48 5.64 26.08
C PRO A 48 9.16 6.66 24.97
N TYR A 49 9.95 7.73 24.88
CA TYR A 49 9.91 8.77 23.83
C TYR A 49 8.69 9.70 23.80
N THR A 50 7.64 9.45 24.58
CA THR A 50 6.49 10.37 24.72
C THR A 50 6.22 10.81 26.14
N ASN A 51 6.81 10.14 27.14
CA ASN A 51 6.64 10.41 28.57
C ASN A 51 5.19 10.28 29.08
N TYR A 52 4.24 9.79 28.27
CA TYR A 52 2.89 9.55 28.74
C TYR A 52 2.87 8.47 29.79
N ARG A 53 2.14 8.75 30.87
CA ARG A 53 1.92 7.81 31.97
C ARG A 53 0.95 6.72 31.53
N ILE A 54 1.28 5.46 31.75
CA ILE A 54 0.46 4.33 31.29
C ILE A 54 -0.07 3.51 32.46
N CYS A 55 -1.31 3.04 32.35
CA CYS A 55 -1.92 2.20 33.36
C CYS A 55 -1.25 0.83 33.40
N THR A 56 -0.76 0.43 34.58
CA THR A 56 -0.22 -0.92 34.85
C THR A 56 -1.16 -1.78 35.70
N LYS A 57 -2.31 -1.24 36.12
CA LYS A 57 -3.31 -1.91 36.96
C LYS A 57 -4.44 -2.57 36.19
N LYS A 58 -4.84 -1.98 35.06
CA LYS A 58 -5.97 -2.42 34.24
C LYS A 58 -5.54 -2.43 32.78
N ILE A 59 -5.95 -3.47 32.05
CA ILE A 59 -5.76 -3.52 30.60
C ILE A 59 -6.92 -2.78 29.94
N GLY A 60 -6.61 -1.92 28.97
CA GLY A 60 -7.62 -1.16 28.25
C GLY A 60 -8.46 -2.03 27.32
N ILE A 61 -9.67 -1.58 27.01
CA ILE A 61 -10.62 -2.25 26.13
C ILE A 61 -10.07 -2.44 24.71
N VAL A 62 -9.33 -1.45 24.19
CA VAL A 62 -8.72 -1.54 22.86
C VAL A 62 -7.62 -2.62 22.85
N PRO A 63 -6.59 -2.60 23.71
CA PRO A 63 -5.61 -3.68 23.86
C PRO A 63 -6.23 -5.08 24.04
N GLN A 64 -7.25 -5.23 24.90
CA GLN A 64 -7.93 -6.51 25.10
C GLN A 64 -8.57 -7.03 23.81
N THR A 65 -9.28 -6.15 23.10
CA THR A 65 -9.93 -6.50 21.82
C THR A 65 -8.90 -6.88 20.75
N LEU A 66 -7.82 -6.10 20.63
CA LEU A 66 -6.79 -6.33 19.61
C LEU A 66 -5.98 -7.61 19.87
N LYS A 67 -5.68 -7.95 21.13
CA LYS A 67 -4.96 -9.19 21.48
C LYS A 67 -5.63 -10.41 20.85
N TRP A 68 -6.94 -10.54 21.06
CA TRP A 68 -7.71 -11.66 20.51
C TRP A 68 -7.69 -11.71 18.98
N LEU A 69 -7.80 -10.56 18.31
CA LEU A 69 -7.72 -10.47 16.85
C LEU A 69 -6.32 -10.87 16.34
N LEU A 70 -5.26 -10.44 17.03
CA LEU A 70 -3.87 -10.74 16.68
C LEU A 70 -3.57 -12.23 16.81
N GLU A 71 -3.94 -12.84 17.93
CA GLU A 71 -3.75 -14.27 18.18
C GLU A 71 -4.51 -15.12 17.18
N ARG A 72 -5.78 -14.79 16.90
CA ARG A 72 -6.58 -15.49 15.89
C ARG A 72 -5.98 -15.37 14.50
N ARG A 73 -5.52 -14.17 14.12
CA ARG A 73 -4.89 -13.96 12.81
C ARG A 73 -3.59 -14.76 12.70
N LEU A 74 -2.78 -14.78 13.76
CA LEU A 74 -1.54 -15.56 13.79
C LEU A 74 -1.83 -17.06 13.63
N LYS A 75 -2.83 -17.58 14.35
CA LYS A 75 -3.28 -18.98 14.22
C LYS A 75 -3.69 -19.32 12.79
N TYR A 76 -4.51 -18.50 12.14
CA TYR A 76 -4.91 -18.75 10.75
C TYR A 76 -3.74 -18.67 9.77
N LYS A 77 -2.78 -17.74 9.95
CA LYS A 77 -1.55 -17.74 9.14
C LYS A 77 -0.72 -19.01 9.32
N GLN A 78 -0.62 -19.54 10.54
CA GLN A 78 0.08 -20.80 10.80
C GLN A 78 -0.62 -22.00 10.16
N LEU A 79 -1.96 -22.05 10.19
CA LEU A 79 -2.73 -23.08 9.51
C LEU A 79 -2.56 -23.02 7.99
N LEU A 80 -2.57 -21.82 7.40
CA LEU A 80 -2.35 -21.63 5.96
C LEU A 80 -0.98 -22.09 5.46
N LYS A 81 0.04 -22.04 6.34
CA LYS A 81 1.36 -22.60 6.01
C LYS A 81 1.34 -24.13 5.90
N LYS A 82 0.40 -24.80 6.58
CA LYS A 82 0.26 -26.26 6.57
C LYS A 82 -0.71 -26.73 5.49
N GLU A 83 -1.80 -26.00 5.30
CA GLU A 83 -2.88 -26.37 4.37
C GLU A 83 -3.37 -25.12 3.63
N LYS A 84 -3.37 -25.19 2.29
CA LYS A 84 -3.97 -24.14 1.46
C LYS A 84 -5.49 -24.23 1.54
N ASN A 85 -6.06 -23.48 2.49
CA ASN A 85 -7.49 -23.46 2.75
C ASN A 85 -8.07 -22.06 2.54
N GLN A 86 -9.00 -21.91 1.58
CA GLN A 86 -9.58 -20.62 1.21
C GLN A 86 -10.34 -19.95 2.36
N ILE A 87 -10.97 -20.74 3.25
CA ILE A 87 -11.70 -20.20 4.41
C ILE A 87 -10.71 -19.57 5.40
N TYR A 88 -9.57 -20.23 5.66
CA TYR A 88 -8.54 -19.67 6.54
C TYR A 88 -7.93 -18.40 5.93
N ASP A 89 -7.75 -18.36 4.61
CA ASP A 89 -7.25 -17.18 3.91
C ASP A 89 -8.23 -16.00 4.01
N ASN A 90 -9.52 -16.25 3.76
CA ASN A 90 -10.55 -15.22 3.89
C ASN A 90 -10.65 -14.71 5.34
N ARG A 91 -10.59 -15.60 6.34
CA ARG A 91 -10.64 -15.22 7.77
C ARG A 91 -9.43 -14.39 8.19
N GLN A 92 -8.21 -14.78 7.80
CA GLN A 92 -7.03 -13.98 8.15
C GLN A 92 -7.03 -12.61 7.45
N LYS A 93 -7.56 -12.52 6.22
CA LYS A 93 -7.74 -11.25 5.50
C LYS A 93 -8.74 -10.34 6.22
N ALA A 94 -9.88 -10.87 6.65
CA ALA A 94 -10.87 -10.10 7.42
C ALA A 94 -10.26 -9.56 8.73
N LEU A 95 -9.56 -10.41 9.48
CA LEU A 95 -8.87 -9.99 10.70
C LEU A 95 -7.76 -8.95 10.42
N LYS A 96 -7.02 -9.09 9.31
CA LYS A 96 -6.05 -8.08 8.87
C LYS A 96 -6.72 -6.72 8.70
N TRP A 97 -7.87 -6.65 8.05
CA TRP A 97 -8.57 -5.39 7.83
C TRP A 97 -9.02 -4.74 9.15
N LEU A 98 -9.58 -5.53 10.08
CA LEU A 98 -9.93 -5.04 11.42
C LEU A 98 -8.71 -4.49 12.18
N LEU A 99 -7.57 -5.16 12.06
CA LEU A 99 -6.31 -4.72 12.66
C LEU A 99 -5.74 -3.46 11.98
N VAL A 100 -5.90 -3.30 10.67
CA VAL A 100 -5.44 -2.10 9.95
C VAL A 100 -6.22 -0.86 10.39
N VAL A 101 -7.55 -0.99 10.57
CA VAL A 101 -8.39 0.17 10.94
C VAL A 101 -8.21 0.61 12.39
N SER A 102 -7.72 -0.26 13.29
CA SER A 102 -7.60 0.06 14.71
C SER A 102 -6.62 1.18 15.01
N PHE A 103 -5.56 1.33 14.21
CA PHE A 103 -4.62 2.44 14.34
C PHE A 103 -5.28 3.79 14.02
N GLY A 104 -6.05 3.83 12.92
CA GLY A 104 -6.81 5.02 12.52
C GLY A 104 -7.92 5.37 13.52
N TYR A 105 -8.54 4.35 14.12
CA TYR A 105 -9.56 4.54 15.17
C TYR A 105 -9.03 5.35 16.35
N LEU A 106 -7.80 5.10 16.82
CA LEU A 106 -7.21 5.87 17.93
C LEU A 106 -7.02 7.36 17.60
N GLY A 107 -6.79 7.70 16.33
CA GLY A 107 -6.62 9.08 15.88
C GLY A 107 -7.94 9.77 15.48
N TYR A 108 -9.06 9.05 15.45
CA TYR A 108 -10.34 9.62 15.00
C TYR A 108 -11.03 10.38 16.14
N LYS A 109 -11.24 11.69 15.95
CA LYS A 109 -11.82 12.58 16.96
C LYS A 109 -13.19 12.16 17.53
N ASN A 110 -14.00 11.42 16.75
CA ASN A 110 -15.34 10.99 17.18
C ASN A 110 -15.37 9.51 17.63
N ALA A 111 -14.22 8.84 17.72
CA ALA A 111 -14.16 7.49 18.24
C ALA A 111 -14.30 7.50 19.76
N VAL A 112 -15.20 6.66 20.30
CA VAL A 112 -15.48 6.57 21.76
C VAL A 112 -14.21 6.24 22.56
N PHE A 113 -13.37 5.33 22.06
CA PHE A 113 -12.07 5.01 22.67
C PHE A 113 -10.89 5.62 21.88
N GLY A 114 -11.16 6.63 21.05
CA GLY A 114 -10.14 7.39 20.32
C GLY A 114 -9.42 8.36 21.23
N ARG A 115 -8.08 8.37 21.18
CA ARG A 115 -7.26 9.24 22.01
C ARG A 115 -5.97 9.59 21.28
N ILE A 116 -5.76 10.89 21.04
CA ILE A 116 -4.64 11.36 20.20
C ILE A 116 -3.29 10.98 20.82
N GLU A 117 -3.16 11.03 22.15
CA GLU A 117 -1.95 10.66 22.87
C GLU A 117 -1.61 9.17 22.68
N SER A 118 -2.62 8.29 22.60
CA SER A 118 -2.43 6.87 22.27
C SER A 118 -1.99 6.68 20.82
N HIS A 119 -2.52 7.48 19.89
CA HIS A 119 -2.11 7.46 18.48
C HIS A 119 -0.66 7.96 18.30
N GLU A 120 -0.29 9.03 19.00
CA GLU A 120 1.07 9.58 19.03
C GLU A 120 2.07 8.59 19.64
N ALA A 121 1.74 7.98 20.79
CA ALA A 121 2.53 6.93 21.41
C ALA A 121 2.75 5.74 20.48
N THR A 122 1.69 5.28 19.82
CA THR A 122 1.76 4.17 18.85
C THR A 122 2.73 4.51 17.71
N THR A 123 2.61 5.72 17.17
CA THR A 123 3.45 6.20 16.06
C THR A 123 4.91 6.40 16.50
N SER A 124 5.14 6.88 17.72
CA SER A 124 6.47 7.08 18.29
C SER A 124 7.20 5.76 18.48
N ILE A 125 6.56 4.77 19.12
CA ILE A 125 7.12 3.43 19.32
C ILE A 125 7.33 2.73 17.97
N GLY A 126 6.42 2.88 17.02
CA GLY A 126 6.56 2.32 15.68
C GLY A 126 7.75 2.87 14.91
N ARG A 127 8.04 4.18 15.04
CA ARG A 127 9.27 4.78 14.49
C ARG A 127 10.51 4.14 15.12
N GLN A 128 10.51 3.96 16.44
CA GLN A 128 11.66 3.43 17.18
C GLN A 128 11.93 1.96 16.86
N LEU A 129 10.89 1.15 16.68
CA LEU A 129 11.03 -0.24 16.22
C LEU A 129 11.74 -0.32 14.86
N ILE A 130 11.30 0.47 13.88
CA ILE A 130 11.89 0.45 12.53
C ILE A 130 13.30 1.06 12.54
N THR A 131 13.54 2.12 13.31
CA THR A 131 14.89 2.68 13.49
C THR A 131 15.84 1.65 14.07
N PHE A 132 15.42 0.93 15.12
CA PHE A 132 16.24 -0.11 15.73
C PHE A 132 16.56 -1.26 14.76
N VAL A 133 15.58 -1.69 13.96
CA VAL A 133 15.79 -2.70 12.90
C VAL A 133 16.78 -2.19 11.85
N LYS A 134 16.61 -0.95 11.39
CA LYS A 134 17.52 -0.29 10.44
C LYS A 134 18.95 -0.29 10.97
N GLU A 135 19.16 0.14 12.22
CA GLU A 135 20.48 0.21 12.85
C GLU A 135 21.15 -1.17 12.96
N ILE A 136 20.39 -2.22 13.33
CA ILE A 136 20.91 -3.60 13.35
C ILE A 136 21.34 -4.05 11.96
N LEU A 137 20.53 -3.78 10.94
CA LEU A 137 20.82 -4.18 9.56
C LEU A 137 22.05 -3.43 9.04
N GLU A 138 22.14 -2.12 9.23
CA GLU A 138 23.32 -1.34 8.83
C GLU A 138 24.59 -1.81 9.56
N ALA A 139 24.52 -2.06 10.87
CA ALA A 139 25.64 -2.60 11.64
C ALA A 139 26.07 -4.00 11.19
N LYS A 140 25.17 -4.77 10.56
CA LYS A 140 25.47 -6.07 9.94
C LYS A 140 25.91 -5.95 8.47
N GLY A 141 26.13 -4.74 7.98
CA GLY A 141 26.63 -4.46 6.63
C GLY A 141 25.56 -4.52 5.53
N PHE A 142 24.27 -4.43 5.89
CA PHE A 142 23.22 -4.30 4.90
C PHE A 142 23.11 -2.86 4.42
N ARG A 143 22.85 -2.70 3.13
CA ARG A 143 22.41 -1.43 2.57
C ARG A 143 20.89 -1.35 2.66
N VAL A 144 20.39 -0.31 3.32
CA VAL A 144 18.94 -0.04 3.37
C VAL A 144 18.54 0.77 2.14
N ILE A 145 17.68 0.20 1.31
CA ILE A 145 17.26 0.78 0.02
C ILE A 145 16.03 1.67 0.22
N HIS A 146 15.08 1.21 1.04
CA HIS A 146 13.81 1.89 1.26
C HIS A 146 13.22 1.52 2.62
N ILE A 147 12.48 2.46 3.22
CA ILE A 147 11.62 2.20 4.38
C ILE A 147 10.28 2.86 4.12
N LEU A 148 9.20 2.10 4.25
CA LEU A 148 7.84 2.57 4.15
C LEU A 148 7.06 2.02 5.34
N THR A 149 6.66 2.91 6.24
CA THR A 149 5.86 2.60 7.43
C THR A 149 6.49 1.53 8.33
N ASP A 150 6.10 0.28 8.09
CA ASP A 150 6.35 -0.95 8.83
C ASP A 150 7.12 -1.99 8.02
N SER A 151 7.54 -1.64 6.80
CA SER A 151 8.35 -2.48 5.91
C SER A 151 9.70 -1.82 5.60
N ILE A 152 10.73 -2.65 5.40
CA ILE A 152 12.09 -2.23 5.08
C ILE A 152 12.67 -3.12 3.96
N TRP A 153 13.27 -2.49 2.95
CA TRP A 153 13.95 -3.15 1.84
C TRP A 153 15.45 -3.04 2.02
N VAL A 154 16.13 -4.18 2.06
CA VAL A 154 17.57 -4.25 2.29
C VAL A 154 18.27 -5.14 1.28
N TYR A 155 19.54 -4.82 1.03
CA TYR A 155 20.42 -5.60 0.18
C TYR A 155 21.73 -5.86 0.91
N LYS A 156 22.28 -7.05 0.71
CA LYS A 156 23.67 -7.37 1.06
C LYS A 156 24.26 -8.26 -0.01
N HIS A 157 25.53 -8.02 -0.34
CA HIS A 157 26.25 -8.83 -1.32
C HIS A 157 26.34 -10.29 -0.85
N ASP A 158 26.22 -11.22 -1.79
CA ASP A 158 26.28 -12.67 -1.59
C ASP A 158 25.36 -13.26 -0.51
N TYR A 159 24.27 -12.55 -0.17
CA TYR A 159 23.29 -13.06 0.77
C TYR A 159 22.28 -13.99 0.09
N THR A 160 22.14 -15.20 0.61
CA THR A 160 21.14 -16.16 0.13
C THR A 160 19.79 -15.94 0.80
N ILE A 161 18.73 -16.54 0.23
CA ILE A 161 17.39 -16.54 0.85
C ILE A 161 17.43 -17.10 2.29
N ASP A 162 18.24 -18.14 2.53
CA ASP A 162 18.33 -18.75 3.86
C ASP A 162 19.10 -17.86 4.86
N ASP A 163 20.06 -17.08 4.40
CA ASP A 163 20.72 -16.08 5.25
C ASP A 163 19.76 -14.95 5.64
N TYR A 164 18.90 -14.53 4.71
CA TYR A 164 17.82 -13.57 5.02
C TYR A 164 16.81 -14.16 6.03
N LYS A 165 16.50 -15.46 5.98
CA LYS A 165 15.66 -16.11 7.00
C LYS A 165 16.34 -16.15 8.37
N LYS A 166 17.62 -16.51 8.45
CA LYS A 166 18.38 -16.45 9.72
C LYS A 166 18.43 -15.04 10.28
N MET A 167 18.53 -14.03 9.41
CA MET A 167 18.47 -12.63 9.81
C MET A 167 17.09 -12.24 10.37
N GLU A 168 15.99 -12.77 9.82
CA GLU A 168 14.64 -12.61 10.39
C GLU A 168 14.58 -13.10 11.85
N GLU A 169 15.09 -14.30 12.11
CA GLU A 169 15.11 -14.90 13.46
C GLU A 169 15.93 -14.05 14.43
N TYR A 170 17.10 -13.59 13.99
CA TYR A 170 17.94 -12.69 14.78
C TYR A 170 17.24 -11.35 15.08
N LEU A 171 16.62 -10.72 14.07
CA LEU A 171 15.88 -9.46 14.26
C LEU A 171 14.75 -9.65 15.28
N ASN A 172 13.95 -10.70 15.14
CA ASN A 172 12.87 -11.01 16.07
C ASN A 172 13.37 -11.18 17.51
N LYS A 173 14.49 -11.90 17.71
CA LYS A 173 15.10 -12.03 19.03
C LYS A 173 15.49 -10.66 19.60
N ARG A 174 16.25 -9.86 18.86
CA ARG A 174 16.74 -8.55 19.32
C ARG A 174 15.62 -7.55 19.58
N ILE A 175 14.57 -7.54 18.74
CA ILE A 175 13.40 -6.68 18.95
C ILE A 175 12.72 -7.03 20.28
N ASN A 176 12.45 -8.31 20.52
CA ASN A 176 11.74 -8.73 21.73
C ASN A 176 12.58 -8.62 23.01
N GLU A 177 13.92 -8.64 22.92
CA GLU A 177 14.82 -8.29 24.04
C GLU A 177 14.79 -6.79 24.37
N LYS A 178 14.68 -5.91 23.35
CA LYS A 178 14.73 -4.45 23.53
C LYS A 178 13.37 -3.84 23.90
N PHE A 179 12.29 -4.31 23.29
CA PHE A 179 10.96 -3.71 23.39
C PHE A 179 10.05 -4.56 24.29
N ILE A 180 10.27 -4.46 25.59
CA ILE A 180 9.52 -5.22 26.60
C ILE A 180 8.10 -4.64 26.76
N PRO A 181 7.05 -5.48 26.64
CA PRO A 181 5.66 -5.05 26.86
C PRO A 181 5.43 -4.42 28.24
N VAL A 182 4.54 -3.42 28.29
CA VAL A 182 3.94 -2.93 29.54
C VAL A 182 2.81 -3.85 29.98
N ASN A 183 2.04 -4.32 29.01
CA ASN A 183 0.99 -5.29 29.21
C ASN A 183 1.63 -6.67 29.50
N PRO A 184 1.44 -7.27 30.68
CA PRO A 184 1.98 -8.60 30.99
C PRO A 184 1.45 -9.68 30.04
N ASP A 185 0.27 -9.44 29.49
CA ASP A 185 -0.42 -10.28 28.53
C ASP A 185 -0.12 -9.90 27.07
N GLY A 186 0.96 -9.15 26.83
CA GLY A 186 1.39 -8.75 25.50
C GLY A 186 1.74 -9.92 24.58
N ILE A 187 1.91 -9.62 23.30
CA ILE A 187 2.31 -10.58 22.27
C ILE A 187 3.72 -10.26 21.76
N PRO A 188 4.52 -11.25 21.33
CA PRO A 188 5.81 -10.98 20.72
C PRO A 188 5.67 -10.14 19.46
N PHE A 189 6.54 -9.13 19.31
CA PHE A 189 6.69 -8.45 18.03
C PHE A 189 7.25 -9.43 17.01
N LYS A 190 6.74 -9.35 15.78
CA LYS A 190 7.21 -10.18 14.66
C LYS A 190 7.50 -9.34 13.44
N ILE A 191 8.73 -9.37 12.97
CA ILE A 191 9.12 -8.96 11.63
C ILE A 191 9.31 -10.22 10.78
N LEU A 192 8.79 -10.21 9.56
CA LEU A 192 8.77 -11.37 8.66
C LEU A 192 9.47 -11.01 7.35
N LEU A 193 10.24 -11.93 6.80
CA LEU A 193 10.71 -11.89 5.42
C LEU A 193 9.50 -12.14 4.52
N GLU A 194 9.00 -11.08 3.90
CA GLU A 194 7.90 -11.17 2.94
C GLU A 194 8.37 -11.86 1.66
N GLY A 195 9.61 -11.58 1.24
CA GLY A 195 10.24 -12.22 0.11
C GLY A 195 11.59 -11.61 -0.25
N VAL A 196 12.30 -12.27 -1.17
CA VAL A 196 13.51 -11.76 -1.80
C VAL A 196 13.19 -11.52 -3.27
N TYR A 197 13.57 -10.35 -3.78
CA TYR A 197 13.36 -9.95 -5.16
C TYR A 197 14.49 -10.44 -6.04
N ASP A 198 14.15 -11.11 -7.15
CA ASP A 198 15.07 -11.29 -8.27
C ASP A 198 15.48 -9.92 -8.81
N TRP A 199 14.48 -9.04 -8.95
CA TRP A 199 14.67 -7.64 -9.27
C TRP A 199 13.52 -6.78 -8.75
N ILE A 200 13.82 -5.52 -8.42
CA ILE A 200 12.87 -4.49 -8.01
C ILE A 200 13.29 -3.14 -8.58
N VAL A 201 12.32 -2.37 -9.04
CA VAL A 201 12.49 -1.04 -9.60
C VAL A 201 11.74 -0.03 -8.75
N PHE A 202 12.48 0.93 -8.19
CA PHE A 202 11.90 2.11 -7.53
C PHE A 202 11.89 3.27 -8.52
N LEU A 203 10.72 3.85 -8.76
CA LEU A 203 10.53 4.90 -9.76
C LEU A 203 10.66 6.30 -9.13
N PRO A 204 11.14 7.30 -9.89
CA PRO A 204 11.10 8.70 -9.46
C PRO A 204 9.65 9.23 -9.45
N SER A 205 9.48 10.45 -8.96
CA SER A 205 8.25 11.22 -9.15
C SER A 205 8.02 11.47 -10.65
N LYS A 206 6.77 11.73 -11.04
CA LYS A 206 6.47 12.21 -12.40
C LYS A 206 6.95 13.65 -12.62
N SER A 207 7.11 14.44 -11.55
CA SER A 207 7.54 15.83 -11.59
C SER A 207 9.04 16.04 -11.35
N ASP A 208 9.69 15.14 -10.60
CA ASP A 208 11.05 15.32 -10.07
C ASP A 208 11.82 14.00 -10.06
N SER A 209 13.15 14.06 -10.09
CA SER A 209 14.02 12.87 -10.03
C SER A 209 14.09 12.20 -8.64
N VAL A 210 13.17 12.52 -7.75
CA VAL A 210 13.14 12.05 -6.35
C VAL A 210 12.27 10.80 -6.25
N GLY A 211 12.75 9.78 -5.54
CA GLY A 211 11.99 8.55 -5.30
C GLY A 211 10.68 8.77 -4.55
N VAL A 212 9.61 8.12 -5.03
CA VAL A 212 8.29 8.13 -4.39
C VAL A 212 8.08 6.80 -3.67
N SER A 213 7.84 6.85 -2.36
CA SER A 213 7.79 5.64 -1.52
C SER A 213 6.76 4.60 -1.97
N ASN A 214 5.66 5.03 -2.57
CA ASN A 214 4.60 4.14 -3.03
C ASN A 214 4.66 3.83 -4.53
N ARG A 215 5.76 4.13 -5.23
CA ARG A 215 5.88 3.92 -6.69
C ARG A 215 7.02 2.96 -7.01
N TYR A 216 6.72 1.67 -7.04
CA TYR A 216 7.68 0.62 -7.35
C TYR A 216 7.00 -0.64 -7.86
N PHE A 217 7.78 -1.47 -8.55
CA PHE A 217 7.37 -2.81 -8.94
C PHE A 217 8.55 -3.76 -8.92
N GLY A 218 8.31 -5.04 -8.68
CA GLY A 218 9.36 -6.05 -8.64
C GLY A 218 8.80 -7.46 -8.69
N LYS A 219 9.68 -8.40 -9.02
CA LYS A 219 9.39 -9.84 -9.03
C LYS A 219 10.17 -10.52 -7.91
N PHE A 220 9.46 -11.22 -7.05
CA PHE A 220 10.05 -12.09 -6.04
C PHE A 220 10.65 -13.34 -6.69
N SER A 221 11.62 -13.96 -6.03
CA SER A 221 12.25 -15.22 -6.49
C SER A 221 11.29 -16.40 -6.54
N ASN A 222 10.10 -16.30 -5.94
CA ASN A 222 9.01 -17.27 -6.10
C ASN A 222 8.16 -17.03 -7.37
N GLY A 223 8.48 -16.01 -8.17
CA GLY A 223 7.76 -15.60 -9.38
C GLY A 223 6.60 -14.63 -9.15
N GLU A 224 6.22 -14.33 -7.91
CA GLU A 224 5.13 -13.40 -7.62
C GLU A 224 5.56 -11.96 -7.85
N PHE A 225 4.68 -11.17 -8.46
CA PHE A 225 4.89 -9.74 -8.64
C PHE A 225 4.34 -8.93 -7.48
N LYS A 226 5.05 -7.86 -7.15
CA LYS A 226 4.58 -6.81 -6.25
C LYS A 226 4.54 -5.48 -6.96
N PHE A 227 3.35 -4.89 -6.96
CA PHE A 227 3.06 -3.62 -7.62
C PHE A 227 2.57 -2.57 -6.61
N ARG A 228 3.16 -1.36 -6.65
CA ARG A 228 2.74 -0.21 -5.85
C ARG A 228 2.77 1.07 -6.67
N GLY A 229 1.67 1.81 -6.63
CA GLY A 229 1.54 3.14 -7.25
C GLY A 229 1.77 3.18 -8.75
N ILE A 230 1.59 2.05 -9.42
CA ILE A 230 1.60 1.93 -10.88
C ILE A 230 0.17 1.86 -11.43
N ASP A 231 0.03 2.15 -12.71
CA ASP A 231 -1.26 2.30 -13.39
C ASP A 231 -2.13 1.03 -13.38
N LEU A 232 -1.52 -0.16 -13.41
CA LEU A 232 -2.20 -1.46 -13.28
C LEU A 232 -3.03 -1.58 -11.99
N ARG A 233 -2.64 -0.86 -10.93
CA ARG A 233 -3.33 -0.88 -9.63
C ARG A 233 -4.32 0.27 -9.45
N ARG A 234 -4.37 1.21 -10.40
CA ARG A 234 -5.21 2.40 -10.34
C ARG A 234 -6.59 2.12 -10.92
N ARG A 235 -7.62 2.62 -10.23
CA ARG A 235 -9.03 2.43 -10.62
C ARG A 235 -9.46 3.43 -11.71
N ASP A 236 -8.77 4.55 -11.78
CA ASP A 236 -8.98 5.66 -12.71
C ASP A 236 -8.15 5.51 -14.00
N VAL A 237 -7.58 4.32 -14.23
CA VAL A 237 -6.87 3.96 -15.46
C VAL A 237 -7.75 2.99 -16.25
N PRO A 238 -7.95 3.22 -17.56
CA PRO A 238 -8.77 2.38 -18.41
C PRO A 238 -8.10 1.01 -18.66
N GLU A 239 -8.90 -0.01 -18.93
CA GLU A 239 -8.40 -1.39 -19.05
C GLU A 239 -7.40 -1.56 -20.18
N PHE A 240 -7.55 -0.80 -21.27
CA PHE A 240 -6.59 -0.77 -22.38
C PHE A 240 -5.16 -0.51 -21.89
N ILE A 241 -4.98 0.52 -21.05
CA ILE A 241 -3.68 0.93 -20.52
C ILE A 241 -3.14 -0.09 -19.51
N LYS A 242 -4.05 -0.75 -18.76
CA LYS A 242 -3.66 -1.85 -17.88
C LYS A 242 -3.19 -3.06 -18.67
N ASN A 243 -3.84 -3.39 -19.79
CA ASN A 243 -3.44 -4.49 -20.66
C ASN A 243 -2.06 -4.26 -21.27
N PHE A 244 -1.77 -3.04 -21.72
CA PHE A 244 -0.41 -2.65 -22.10
C PHE A 244 0.59 -2.90 -20.96
N GLN A 245 0.30 -2.41 -19.75
CA GLN A 245 1.21 -2.55 -18.63
C GLN A 245 1.38 -4.02 -18.17
N LEU A 246 0.31 -4.83 -18.27
CA LEU A 246 0.36 -6.27 -18.04
C LEU A 246 1.30 -6.96 -19.01
N GLU A 247 1.17 -6.70 -20.32
CA GLU A 247 2.05 -7.27 -21.35
C GLU A 247 3.52 -6.89 -21.12
N VAL A 248 3.78 -5.63 -20.73
CA VAL A 248 5.12 -5.18 -20.32
C VAL A 248 5.64 -5.99 -19.13
N PHE A 249 4.85 -6.17 -18.07
CA PHE A 249 5.31 -6.92 -16.89
C PHE A 249 5.44 -8.42 -17.13
N GLU A 250 4.58 -9.01 -17.97
CA GLU A 250 4.73 -10.41 -18.39
C GLU A 250 6.03 -10.62 -19.16
N HIS A 251 6.39 -9.66 -20.03
CA HIS A 251 7.67 -9.70 -20.75
C HIS A 251 8.87 -9.53 -19.81
N LEU A 252 8.88 -8.48 -18.99
CA LEU A 252 9.93 -8.24 -17.99
C LEU A 252 10.01 -9.38 -16.96
N GLY A 253 8.90 -10.05 -16.68
CA GLY A 253 8.78 -11.19 -15.77
C GLY A 253 9.68 -12.36 -16.11
N LYS A 254 10.05 -12.49 -17.38
CA LYS A 254 10.97 -13.53 -17.86
C LYS A 254 12.39 -13.34 -17.29
N ALA A 255 12.78 -12.12 -16.92
CA ALA A 255 14.09 -11.82 -16.34
C ALA A 255 14.28 -12.46 -14.97
N LYS A 256 15.40 -13.17 -14.78
CA LYS A 256 15.80 -13.76 -13.48
C LYS A 256 16.74 -12.88 -12.67
N ASN A 257 17.33 -11.87 -13.29
CA ASN A 257 18.33 -10.99 -12.68
C ASN A 257 18.35 -9.63 -13.39
N LYS A 258 19.16 -8.70 -12.86
CA LYS A 258 19.30 -7.35 -13.41
C LYS A 258 19.76 -7.33 -14.87
N THR A 259 20.69 -8.20 -15.24
CA THR A 259 21.26 -8.23 -16.61
C THR A 259 20.22 -8.66 -17.63
N GLU A 260 19.43 -9.71 -17.35
CA GLU A 260 18.33 -10.13 -18.21
C GLU A 260 17.23 -9.06 -18.29
N PHE A 261 16.91 -8.41 -17.17
CA PHE A 261 15.94 -7.32 -17.15
C PHE A 261 16.36 -6.17 -18.08
N LEU A 262 17.63 -5.75 -18.03
CA LEU A 262 18.16 -4.69 -18.89
C LEU A 262 18.21 -5.08 -20.38
N LYS A 263 18.15 -6.37 -20.71
CA LYS A 263 17.98 -6.81 -22.11
C LYS A 263 16.52 -6.69 -22.52
N LEU A 264 15.59 -7.24 -21.71
CA LEU A 264 14.16 -7.29 -22.02
C LEU A 264 13.47 -5.93 -21.99
N ILE A 265 13.99 -4.97 -21.21
CA ILE A 265 13.42 -3.61 -21.16
C ILE A 265 13.53 -2.88 -22.50
N LYS A 266 14.47 -3.28 -23.37
CA LYS A 266 14.64 -2.68 -24.71
C LYS A 266 13.48 -3.01 -25.64
N ASP A 267 12.80 -4.12 -25.41
CA ASP A 267 11.68 -4.57 -26.24
C ASP A 267 10.35 -3.87 -25.87
N ILE A 268 10.35 -3.02 -24.82
CA ILE A 268 9.14 -2.29 -24.40
C ILE A 268 8.70 -1.29 -25.48
N ASP A 269 9.63 -0.74 -26.25
CA ASP A 269 9.30 0.16 -27.36
C ASP A 269 8.40 -0.53 -28.39
N GLU A 270 8.69 -1.80 -28.72
CA GLU A 270 7.88 -2.59 -29.66
C GLU A 270 6.48 -2.89 -29.10
N ILE A 271 6.39 -3.25 -27.80
CA ILE A 271 5.10 -3.46 -27.13
C ILE A 271 4.29 -2.15 -27.13
N PHE A 272 4.93 -1.03 -26.83
CA PHE A 272 4.31 0.28 -26.84
C PHE A 272 3.77 0.65 -28.22
N ASP A 273 4.59 0.50 -29.27
CA ASP A 273 4.20 0.86 -30.64
C ASP A 273 3.04 0.00 -31.14
N LYS A 274 3.04 -1.30 -30.80
CA LYS A 274 1.89 -2.20 -31.05
C LYS A 274 0.60 -1.69 -30.41
N HIS A 275 0.62 -1.30 -29.14
CA HIS A 275 -0.58 -0.78 -28.45
C HIS A 275 -0.99 0.60 -28.95
N LYS A 276 -0.02 1.44 -29.31
CA LYS A 276 -0.26 2.73 -29.96
C LYS A 276 -0.97 2.57 -31.30
N GLN A 277 -0.52 1.65 -32.14
CA GLN A 277 -1.14 1.36 -33.43
C GLN A 277 -2.59 0.90 -33.26
N LYS A 278 -2.86 0.00 -32.30
CA LYS A 278 -4.23 -0.44 -31.97
C LYS A 278 -5.15 0.72 -31.61
N LEU A 279 -4.70 1.66 -30.77
CA LEU A 279 -5.48 2.87 -30.45
C LEU A 279 -5.75 3.74 -31.69
N MET A 280 -4.75 3.91 -32.56
CA MET A 280 -4.88 4.72 -33.77
C MET A 280 -5.82 4.09 -34.81
N GLU A 281 -5.81 2.76 -34.92
CA GLU A 281 -6.65 2.00 -35.86
C GLU A 281 -8.06 1.75 -35.34
N GLY A 282 -8.33 2.04 -34.06
CA GLY A 282 -9.62 1.75 -33.45
C GLY A 282 -9.80 0.29 -33.01
N ASP A 283 -8.71 -0.50 -32.93
CA ASP A 283 -8.72 -1.89 -32.48
C ASP A 283 -8.82 -1.98 -30.95
N PHE A 284 -10.01 -1.63 -30.43
CA PHE A 284 -10.36 -1.75 -29.02
C PHE A 284 -11.88 -1.88 -28.86
N SER A 285 -12.31 -2.46 -27.74
CA SER A 285 -13.70 -2.39 -27.33
C SER A 285 -13.95 -1.11 -26.52
N LEU A 286 -15.19 -0.62 -26.50
CA LEU A 286 -15.57 0.52 -25.66
C LEU A 286 -15.24 0.27 -24.17
N LYS A 287 -15.35 -0.99 -23.73
CA LYS A 287 -15.05 -1.39 -22.35
C LYS A 287 -13.60 -1.13 -21.98
N ASP A 288 -12.68 -1.26 -22.94
CA ASP A 288 -11.26 -1.05 -22.73
C ASP A 288 -10.94 0.41 -22.41
N LEU A 289 -11.80 1.35 -22.82
CA LEU A 289 -11.60 2.78 -22.66
C LEU A 289 -12.37 3.40 -21.49
N ILE A 290 -13.17 2.62 -20.77
CA ILE A 290 -13.95 3.10 -19.62
C ILE A 290 -13.01 3.54 -18.50
N ILE A 291 -13.23 4.76 -17.99
CA ILE A 291 -12.53 5.28 -16.83
C ILE A 291 -13.52 5.46 -15.69
N LYS A 292 -13.20 4.88 -14.53
CA LYS A 292 -14.01 5.03 -13.32
C LYS A 292 -13.51 6.20 -12.49
N LYS A 293 -14.34 7.23 -12.31
CA LYS A 293 -14.05 8.38 -11.43
C LYS A 293 -14.98 8.40 -10.24
N LYS A 294 -14.46 8.83 -9.08
CA LYS A 294 -15.25 8.97 -7.85
C LYS A 294 -15.67 10.43 -7.67
N VAL A 295 -16.96 10.67 -7.55
CA VAL A 295 -17.52 11.99 -7.25
C VAL A 295 -17.17 12.33 -5.80
N SER A 296 -16.38 13.38 -5.61
CA SER A 296 -15.80 13.73 -4.30
C SER A 296 -16.67 14.67 -3.46
N LYS A 297 -17.56 15.43 -4.11
CA LYS A 297 -18.44 16.45 -3.55
C LYS A 297 -19.74 16.45 -4.33
N ASP A 298 -20.75 17.11 -3.79
CA ASP A 298 -21.98 17.39 -4.51
C ASP A 298 -21.65 18.06 -5.87
N PRO A 299 -22.27 17.65 -6.99
CA PRO A 299 -21.94 18.20 -8.30
C PRO A 299 -22.09 19.73 -8.40
N ASN A 300 -23.01 20.34 -7.64
CA ASN A 300 -23.19 21.81 -7.60
C ASN A 300 -22.09 22.51 -6.80
N SER A 301 -21.31 21.78 -5.99
CA SER A 301 -20.22 22.31 -5.18
C SER A 301 -18.86 22.36 -5.90
N TYR A 302 -18.77 21.91 -7.16
CA TYR A 302 -17.53 22.00 -7.94
C TYR A 302 -17.33 23.42 -8.49
N GLN A 303 -16.27 24.09 -8.03
CA GLN A 303 -15.94 25.45 -8.47
C GLN A 303 -15.05 25.49 -9.73
N LYS A 304 -14.28 24.43 -9.98
CA LYS A 304 -13.36 24.33 -11.13
C LYS A 304 -13.96 23.40 -12.17
N ARG A 305 -13.91 23.82 -13.45
CA ARG A 305 -14.22 22.94 -14.59
C ARG A 305 -13.12 21.90 -14.77
N THR A 306 -13.43 20.68 -14.37
CA THR A 306 -12.66 19.46 -14.55
C THR A 306 -13.51 18.45 -15.31
N ASP A 307 -12.89 17.43 -15.91
CA ASP A 307 -13.65 16.39 -16.62
C ASP A 307 -14.69 15.73 -15.70
N LEU A 308 -14.40 15.59 -14.40
CA LEU A 308 -15.35 15.03 -13.43
C LEU A 308 -16.52 15.97 -13.13
N SER A 309 -16.27 17.28 -12.97
CA SER A 309 -17.36 18.23 -12.71
C SER A 309 -18.25 18.41 -13.94
N GLU A 310 -17.68 18.33 -15.16
CA GLU A 310 -18.47 18.37 -16.40
C GLU A 310 -19.37 17.14 -16.50
N VAL A 311 -18.82 15.93 -16.31
CA VAL A 311 -19.59 14.67 -16.28
C VAL A 311 -20.68 14.71 -15.23
N ALA A 312 -20.37 15.15 -14.01
CA ALA A 312 -21.34 15.21 -12.92
C ALA A 312 -22.46 16.23 -13.20
N GLY A 313 -22.13 17.38 -13.80
CA GLY A 313 -23.12 18.36 -14.25
C GLY A 313 -24.01 17.86 -15.39
N THR A 314 -23.46 17.09 -16.33
CA THR A 314 -24.25 16.45 -17.39
C THR A 314 -25.23 15.44 -16.81
N LEU A 315 -24.78 14.58 -15.88
CA LEU A 315 -25.67 13.62 -15.21
C LEU A 315 -26.80 14.30 -14.44
N LEU A 316 -26.51 15.38 -13.70
CA LEU A 316 -27.56 16.17 -13.03
C LEU A 316 -28.59 16.73 -14.03
N LYS A 317 -28.15 17.25 -15.18
CA LYS A 317 -29.05 17.81 -16.20
C LYS A 317 -29.97 16.76 -16.81
N GLU A 318 -29.48 15.53 -16.96
CA GLU A 318 -30.27 14.37 -17.41
C GLU A 318 -31.16 13.79 -16.27
N GLY A 319 -31.19 14.42 -15.10
CA GLY A 319 -32.05 14.02 -13.97
C GLY A 319 -31.46 12.94 -13.06
N PHE A 320 -30.19 12.57 -13.22
CA PHE A 320 -29.54 11.63 -12.32
C PHE A 320 -29.04 12.35 -11.06
N ASN A 321 -29.42 11.84 -9.89
CA ASN A 321 -28.86 12.30 -8.61
C ASN A 321 -27.53 11.60 -8.33
N LEU A 322 -26.51 12.37 -7.97
CA LEU A 322 -25.18 11.86 -7.61
C LEU A 322 -24.83 12.24 -6.18
N ASN A 323 -24.45 11.25 -5.38
CA ASN A 323 -23.99 11.48 -4.02
C ASN A 323 -22.46 11.51 -3.93
N PRO A 324 -21.90 12.34 -3.03
CA PRO A 324 -20.48 12.27 -2.70
C PRO A 324 -20.08 10.85 -2.29
N GLY A 325 -19.09 10.29 -2.99
CA GLY A 325 -18.62 8.93 -2.76
C GLY A 325 -18.99 7.95 -3.87
N GLU A 326 -19.97 8.27 -4.70
CA GLU A 326 -20.38 7.43 -5.82
C GLU A 326 -19.32 7.42 -6.93
N SER A 327 -19.33 6.36 -7.73
CA SER A 327 -18.43 6.21 -8.87
C SER A 327 -19.20 6.30 -10.17
N VAL A 328 -18.67 7.08 -11.10
CA VAL A 328 -19.19 7.25 -12.45
C VAL A 328 -18.20 6.69 -13.46
N ASN A 329 -18.72 6.04 -14.50
CA ASN A 329 -17.93 5.56 -15.62
C ASN A 329 -17.98 6.60 -16.73
N ILE A 330 -16.83 6.93 -17.30
CA ILE A 330 -16.71 7.98 -18.31
C ILE A 330 -15.91 7.50 -19.52
N ILE A 331 -16.16 8.15 -20.65
CA ILE A 331 -15.40 8.01 -21.90
C ILE A 331 -14.93 9.41 -22.32
N TYR A 332 -13.65 9.54 -22.70
CA TYR A 332 -13.13 10.78 -23.27
C TYR A 332 -13.54 10.90 -24.73
N ILE A 333 -14.12 12.05 -25.08
CA ILE A 333 -14.70 12.31 -26.39
C ILE A 333 -14.03 13.52 -27.04
N LEU A 334 -14.06 13.57 -28.36
CA LEU A 334 -13.58 14.69 -29.15
C LEU A 334 -14.75 15.67 -29.34
N ASP A 335 -14.82 16.67 -28.47
CA ASP A 335 -15.87 17.69 -28.50
C ASP A 335 -15.31 19.05 -28.05
N LYS A 336 -15.87 20.13 -28.62
CA LYS A 336 -15.41 21.50 -28.40
C LYS A 336 -15.70 22.02 -26.98
N TYR A 337 -16.72 21.47 -26.31
CA TYR A 337 -17.26 22.00 -25.06
C TYR A 337 -17.14 21.04 -23.88
N ILE A 338 -17.11 19.73 -24.14
CA ILE A 338 -17.12 18.69 -23.10
C ILE A 338 -15.96 17.73 -23.31
N LYS A 339 -15.17 17.47 -22.27
CA LYS A 339 -14.00 16.58 -22.40
C LYS A 339 -14.36 15.10 -22.31
N ALA A 340 -15.38 14.76 -21.53
CA ALA A 340 -15.78 13.39 -21.29
C ALA A 340 -17.30 13.27 -21.10
N MET A 341 -17.86 12.12 -21.50
CA MET A 341 -19.26 11.79 -21.29
C MET A 341 -19.40 10.67 -20.25
N PRO A 342 -20.47 10.69 -19.44
CA PRO A 342 -20.91 9.49 -18.73
C PRO A 342 -21.18 8.35 -19.71
N LEU A 343 -20.80 7.14 -19.35
CA LEU A 343 -20.94 5.96 -20.22
C LEU A 343 -22.39 5.73 -20.62
N GLU A 344 -23.33 5.90 -19.69
CA GLU A 344 -24.76 5.68 -19.90
C GLU A 344 -25.33 6.59 -21.00
N ILE A 345 -24.86 7.85 -21.06
CA ILE A 345 -25.26 8.82 -22.09
C ILE A 345 -24.50 8.55 -23.40
N TYR A 346 -23.23 8.16 -23.31
CA TYR A 346 -22.45 7.82 -24.50
C TYR A 346 -23.06 6.65 -25.27
N LEU A 347 -23.62 5.65 -24.56
CA LEU A 347 -24.27 4.50 -25.18
C LEU A 347 -25.55 4.85 -25.96
N THR A 348 -26.23 5.93 -25.58
CA THR A 348 -27.45 6.39 -26.28
C THR A 348 -27.15 7.42 -27.37
N ASN A 349 -26.11 8.24 -27.19
CA ASN A 349 -25.70 9.27 -28.14
C ASN A 349 -24.17 9.32 -28.28
N PRO A 350 -23.59 8.40 -29.07
CA PRO A 350 -22.14 8.28 -29.18
C PRO A 350 -21.53 9.50 -29.92
N LYS A 351 -20.40 9.98 -29.40
CA LYS A 351 -19.55 10.99 -30.04
C LYS A 351 -18.21 10.38 -30.44
N PRO A 352 -17.47 10.99 -31.38
CA PRO A 352 -16.12 10.53 -31.71
C PRO A 352 -15.25 10.47 -30.44
N ILE A 353 -14.49 9.38 -30.28
CA ILE A 353 -13.63 9.16 -29.12
C ILE A 353 -12.37 10.02 -29.24
N ASN A 354 -11.89 10.58 -28.12
CA ASN A 354 -10.65 11.33 -28.09
C ASN A 354 -9.44 10.38 -27.97
N ILE A 355 -9.01 9.83 -29.10
CA ILE A 355 -7.86 8.91 -29.16
C ILE A 355 -6.57 9.54 -28.61
N GLU A 356 -6.32 10.81 -28.90
CA GLU A 356 -5.13 11.53 -28.40
C GLU A 356 -5.03 11.51 -26.87
N LYS A 357 -6.17 11.62 -26.17
CA LYS A 357 -6.19 11.54 -24.71
C LYS A 357 -5.75 10.18 -24.20
N TYR A 358 -6.17 9.09 -24.84
CA TYR A 358 -5.77 7.74 -24.48
C TYR A 358 -4.32 7.44 -24.89
N LEU A 359 -3.86 7.95 -26.03
CA LEU A 359 -2.44 7.90 -26.43
C LEU A 359 -1.53 8.57 -25.41
N LYS A 360 -1.90 9.75 -24.92
CA LYS A 360 -1.16 10.42 -23.84
C LYS A 360 -1.12 9.59 -22.56
N MET A 361 -2.21 8.90 -22.21
CA MET A 361 -2.23 8.00 -21.05
C MET A 361 -1.32 6.78 -21.25
N LEU A 362 -1.21 6.28 -22.49
CA LEU A 362 -0.29 5.20 -22.86
C LEU A 362 1.16 5.65 -22.73
N GLU A 363 1.49 6.83 -23.26
CA GLU A 363 2.82 7.45 -23.14
C GLU A 363 3.22 7.72 -21.68
N GLU A 364 2.28 8.16 -20.84
CA GLU A 364 2.53 8.39 -19.41
C GLU A 364 2.67 7.09 -18.58
N SER A 365 2.23 5.95 -19.13
CA SER A 365 2.24 4.63 -18.50
C SER A 365 3.48 3.81 -18.88
N LYS A 366 4.02 4.02 -20.09
CA LYS A 366 5.33 3.53 -20.53
C LYS A 366 6.43 4.06 -19.62
#